data_AF-A0A660M5D8-F1
#
_entry.id   AF-A0A660M5D8-F1
#
_cell.length_a   1.000
_cell.length_b   1.000
_cell.length_c   1.000
_cell.angle_alpha   90.00
_cell.angle_beta   90.00
_cell.angle_gamma   90.00
#
_symmetry.space_group_name_H-M   'P 1'
#
loop_
_entity.id
_entity.type
_entity.pdbx_description
1 polymer ?
#
loop_
_entity_poly.entity_id
_entity_poly.type
_entity_poly.pdbx_seq_one_letter_code
_entity_poly.pdbx_strand_id
1 'polypeptide(L)'
;MFLQYNRIIFGAVAAYTTPGAINPQNIIVDASTDASVGSEPRMIIPKINVDAPVVYGAASDTKSQSEAMKRGIAHFSIPGASAVPGQVGNAVFAAHSSNDAFAAGDYKFVFAQNEKLVKGDIIYMNYNSKRYTYKITSTEVVMPNEVSKVQLNTNKPMLTLVSCVPLGTAEKRLLVFAEQINPDPNKATSTSESGSSQQQGNNSAIPGKPEPTILERLFGG
;
A
#
# COMPACT_ATOMS: atom_id res chain seq x y z
N MET A 1 6.38 -33.46 -6.48
CA MET A 1 7.80 -33.06 -6.47
C MET A 1 7.84 -31.59 -6.04
N PHE A 2 8.12 -31.32 -4.77
CA PHE A 2 8.14 -29.97 -4.20
C PHE A 2 9.47 -29.31 -4.58
N LEU A 3 9.44 -28.29 -5.42
CA LEU A 3 10.63 -27.50 -5.73
C LEU A 3 10.84 -26.48 -4.60
N GLN A 4 11.73 -26.82 -3.67
CA GLN A 4 12.35 -25.85 -2.77
C GLN A 4 13.23 -24.93 -3.62
N TYR A 5 12.65 -23.85 -4.14
CA TYR A 5 13.41 -22.85 -4.88
C TYR A 5 14.32 -22.06 -3.94
N ASN A 6 15.62 -22.15 -4.23
CA ASN A 6 16.73 -21.53 -3.53
C ASN A 6 16.49 -20.02 -3.27
N ARG A 7 16.36 -19.66 -1.99
CA ARG A 7 16.43 -18.28 -1.48
C ARG A 7 17.75 -17.55 -1.81
N ILE A 8 18.75 -18.26 -2.33
CA ILE A 8 20.10 -17.74 -2.59
C ILE A 8 20.16 -16.84 -3.84
N ILE A 9 19.28 -17.02 -4.84
CA ILE A 9 19.30 -16.16 -6.04
C ILE A 9 18.81 -14.74 -5.73
N PHE A 10 18.00 -14.55 -4.67
CA PHE A 10 17.54 -13.23 -4.24
C PHE A 10 18.61 -12.37 -3.56
N GLY A 11 19.79 -12.93 -3.24
CA GLY A 11 20.94 -12.17 -2.76
C GLY A 11 21.42 -11.12 -3.77
N ALA A 12 21.18 -11.32 -5.07
CA ALA A 12 21.51 -10.37 -6.13
C ALA A 12 20.39 -9.34 -6.41
N VAL A 13 19.19 -9.50 -5.84
CA VAL A 13 18.04 -8.60 -6.07
C VAL A 13 18.15 -7.30 -5.27
N ALA A 14 19.12 -7.19 -4.37
CA ALA A 14 19.50 -5.90 -3.77
C ALA A 14 19.86 -4.82 -4.81
N ALA A 15 20.22 -5.22 -6.04
CA ALA A 15 20.55 -4.33 -7.15
C ALA A 15 19.34 -3.88 -7.99
N TYR A 16 18.16 -4.49 -7.84
CA TYR A 16 16.93 -4.07 -8.52
C TYR A 16 16.05 -3.21 -7.60
N THR A 17 16.68 -2.24 -6.97
CA THR A 17 16.00 -1.05 -6.45
C THR A 17 15.63 -0.18 -7.64
N THR A 18 14.43 0.39 -7.65
CA THR A 18 13.95 1.35 -8.65
C THR A 18 15.05 2.35 -9.05
N PRO A 19 15.20 2.74 -10.34
CA PRO A 19 16.17 3.75 -10.74
C PRO A 19 15.82 5.08 -10.07
N GLY A 20 16.50 5.36 -8.96
CA GLY A 20 16.35 6.55 -8.16
C GLY A 20 17.53 6.60 -7.21
N ALA A 21 18.53 7.40 -7.54
CA ALA A 21 19.66 7.64 -6.66
C ALA A 21 19.13 8.27 -5.36
N ILE A 22 18.94 7.45 -4.33
CA ILE A 22 18.49 7.93 -3.04
C ILE A 22 19.63 8.79 -2.49
N ASN A 23 19.46 10.10 -2.49
CA ASN A 23 20.46 11.03 -1.96
C ASN A 23 20.45 10.86 -0.42
N PRO A 24 21.49 10.26 0.21
CA PRO A 24 21.41 9.85 1.62
C PRO A 24 21.14 11.02 2.56
N GLN A 25 21.60 12.21 2.18
CA GLN A 25 21.43 13.45 2.95
C GLN A 25 19.96 13.90 3.08
N ASN A 26 19.04 13.41 2.23
CA ASN A 26 17.61 13.72 2.32
C ASN A 26 16.80 12.64 3.06
N ILE A 27 17.44 11.52 3.44
CA ILE A 27 16.88 10.42 4.23
C ILE A 27 17.21 10.60 5.71
N ILE A 28 18.33 11.26 6.03
CA ILE A 28 18.68 11.67 7.40
C ILE A 28 17.96 12.98 7.75
N VAL A 29 16.65 13.01 7.56
CA VAL A 29 15.79 14.05 8.14
C VAL A 29 15.12 13.36 9.31
N ASP A 30 15.30 13.92 10.51
CA ASP A 30 14.61 13.45 11.71
C ASP A 30 13.13 13.17 11.38
N ALA A 31 12.68 11.96 11.71
CA ALA A 31 11.35 11.46 11.37
C ALA A 31 10.22 12.38 11.90
N SER A 32 10.51 13.19 12.92
CA SER A 32 9.63 14.21 13.49
C SER A 32 9.74 15.61 12.87
N THR A 33 10.61 15.85 11.89
CA THR A 33 10.77 17.17 11.28
C THR A 33 9.78 17.38 10.14
N ASP A 34 9.10 18.53 10.14
CA ASP A 34 8.30 18.98 9.02
C ASP A 34 9.21 19.33 7.83
N ALA A 35 9.01 18.63 6.71
CA ALA A 35 9.75 18.88 5.48
C ALA A 35 8.79 19.27 4.34
N SER A 36 9.08 20.41 3.71
CA SER A 36 8.54 20.75 2.40
C SER A 36 9.28 19.93 1.35
N VAL A 37 8.53 19.30 0.44
CA VAL A 37 9.05 18.39 -0.58
C VAL A 37 8.48 18.78 -1.94
N GLY A 38 9.04 18.22 -3.01
CA GLY A 38 8.51 18.40 -4.36
C GLY A 38 7.02 18.03 -4.45
N SER A 39 6.33 18.57 -5.45
CA SER A 39 4.90 18.34 -5.68
C SER A 39 4.57 16.91 -6.12
N GLU A 40 5.57 16.15 -6.58
CA GLU A 40 5.40 14.77 -7.00
C GLU A 40 5.02 13.87 -5.80
N PRO A 41 3.87 13.17 -5.85
CA PRO A 41 3.50 12.24 -4.80
C PRO A 41 4.40 11.00 -4.82
N ARG A 42 5.02 10.68 -3.69
CA ARG A 42 6.00 9.58 -3.57
C ARG A 42 5.90 8.86 -2.24
N MET A 43 6.25 7.58 -2.22
CA MET A 43 6.45 6.80 -1.01
C MET A 43 7.92 6.39 -0.91
N ILE A 44 8.49 6.57 0.27
CA ILE A 44 9.87 6.19 0.57
C ILE A 44 9.88 5.28 1.79
N ILE A 45 10.48 4.10 1.67
CA ILE A 45 10.64 3.14 2.78
C ILE A 45 12.12 2.76 2.86
N PRO A 46 12.92 3.47 3.69
CA PRO A 46 14.38 3.36 3.66
C PRO A 46 14.89 1.93 3.88
N LYS A 47 14.29 1.20 4.82
CA LYS A 47 14.73 -0.16 5.19
C LYS A 47 14.75 -1.15 4.02
N ILE A 48 13.87 -0.95 3.05
CA ILE A 48 13.72 -1.83 1.89
C ILE A 48 14.05 -1.13 0.58
N ASN A 49 14.69 0.04 0.65
CA ASN A 49 15.10 0.87 -0.50
C ASN A 49 13.97 1.15 -1.49
N VAL A 50 12.76 1.39 -0.97
CA VAL A 50 11.64 1.87 -1.79
C VAL A 50 11.73 3.37 -1.91
N ASP A 51 11.69 3.86 -3.15
CA ASP A 51 11.42 5.24 -3.51
C ASP A 51 10.68 5.24 -4.85
N ALA A 52 9.35 5.37 -4.79
CA ALA A 52 8.48 5.19 -5.96
C ALA A 52 7.34 6.23 -5.97
N PRO A 53 6.86 6.63 -7.16
CA PRO A 53 5.71 7.51 -7.30
C PRO A 53 4.43 6.83 -6.80
N VAL A 54 3.51 7.64 -6.31
CA VAL A 54 2.20 7.19 -5.85
C VAL A 54 1.11 7.69 -6.81
N VAL A 55 0.31 6.75 -7.30
CA VAL A 55 -0.78 7.00 -8.23
C VAL A 55 -2.09 7.09 -7.46
N TYR A 56 -2.67 8.29 -7.44
CA TYR A 56 -3.99 8.57 -6.85
C TYR A 56 -5.09 8.59 -7.92
N GLY A 57 -6.34 8.47 -7.48
CA GLY A 57 -7.53 8.67 -8.34
C GLY A 57 -7.90 7.49 -9.24
N ALA A 58 -7.18 6.37 -9.16
CA ALA A 58 -7.60 5.14 -9.81
C ALA A 58 -8.88 4.62 -9.16
N ALA A 59 -9.86 4.20 -9.97
CA ALA A 59 -11.04 3.51 -9.45
C ALA A 59 -10.62 2.21 -8.74
N SER A 60 -11.44 1.72 -7.81
CA SER A 60 -11.13 0.54 -7.01
C SER A 60 -11.20 -0.77 -7.80
N ASP A 61 -11.67 -0.77 -9.05
CA ASP A 61 -11.75 -1.96 -9.87
C ASP A 61 -10.36 -2.51 -10.24
N THR A 62 -10.30 -3.82 -10.51
CA THR A 62 -9.07 -4.56 -10.83
C THR A 62 -8.27 -3.94 -11.97
N LYS A 63 -8.94 -3.51 -13.05
CA LYS A 63 -8.26 -2.98 -14.23
C LYS A 63 -7.60 -1.65 -13.89
N SER A 64 -8.34 -0.73 -13.28
CA SER A 64 -7.83 0.59 -12.91
C SER A 64 -6.66 0.50 -11.92
N GLN A 65 -6.76 -0.37 -10.91
CA GLN A 65 -5.69 -0.57 -9.94
C GLN A 65 -4.46 -1.25 -10.55
N SER A 66 -4.63 -2.23 -11.44
CA SER A 66 -3.53 -2.84 -12.18
C SER A 66 -2.79 -1.83 -13.07
N GLU A 67 -3.52 -0.98 -13.82
CA GLU A 67 -2.92 0.09 -14.62
C GLU A 67 -2.23 1.18 -13.77
N ALA A 68 -2.70 1.40 -12.54
CA ALA A 68 -2.03 2.27 -11.58
C ALA A 68 -0.72 1.65 -11.08
N MET A 69 -0.73 0.37 -10.71
CA MET A 69 0.45 -0.35 -10.22
C MET A 69 1.57 -0.50 -11.26
N LYS A 70 1.24 -0.47 -12.57
CA LYS A 70 2.25 -0.38 -13.64
C LYS A 70 3.08 0.91 -13.59
N ARG A 71 2.53 1.97 -13.00
CA ARG A 71 3.13 3.33 -12.96
C ARG A 71 3.68 3.71 -11.59
N GLY A 72 3.52 2.87 -10.57
CA GLY A 72 3.96 3.15 -9.21
C GLY A 72 3.15 2.41 -8.16
N ILE A 73 3.01 3.02 -6.99
CA ILE A 73 2.18 2.51 -5.89
C ILE A 73 0.77 3.06 -6.05
N ALA A 74 -0.24 2.19 -6.11
CA ALA A 74 -1.62 2.60 -6.29
C ALA A 74 -2.29 2.94 -4.96
N HIS A 75 -2.93 4.09 -4.85
CA HIS A 75 -3.88 4.37 -3.77
C HIS A 75 -5.16 3.57 -4.01
N PHE A 76 -5.49 2.69 -3.08
CA PHE A 76 -6.67 1.83 -3.13
C PHE A 76 -7.77 2.44 -2.27
N SER A 77 -8.66 3.21 -2.90
CA SER A 77 -9.74 3.92 -2.20
C SER A 77 -11.06 3.14 -2.27
N ILE A 78 -11.60 2.78 -1.11
CA ILE A 78 -12.92 2.17 -0.95
C ILE A 78 -13.67 2.83 0.22
N PRO A 79 -15.01 2.71 0.32
CA PRO A 79 -15.74 3.20 1.49
C PRO A 79 -15.15 2.67 2.80
N GLY A 80 -14.95 3.53 3.80
CA GLY A 80 -14.29 3.16 5.07
C GLY A 80 -12.77 2.97 5.01
N ALA A 81 -12.13 3.09 3.84
CA ALA A 81 -10.67 3.06 3.68
C ALA A 81 -10.24 3.95 2.49
N SER A 82 -10.66 5.21 2.51
CA SER A 82 -10.50 6.17 1.41
C SER A 82 -9.57 7.33 1.74
N ALA A 83 -9.01 7.36 2.95
CA ALA A 83 -8.20 8.47 3.43
C ALA A 83 -6.94 8.66 2.57
N VAL A 84 -6.43 9.89 2.55
CA VAL A 84 -5.12 10.25 1.99
C VAL A 84 -4.17 10.71 3.11
N PRO A 85 -2.85 10.85 2.87
CA PRO A 85 -1.93 11.22 3.92
C PRO A 85 -2.34 12.51 4.65
N GLY A 86 -2.37 12.46 5.98
CA GLY A 86 -2.81 13.58 6.82
C GLY A 86 -4.28 13.58 7.21
N GLN A 87 -5.09 12.64 6.70
CA GLN A 87 -6.50 12.50 7.07
C GLN A 87 -6.72 11.40 8.11
N VAL A 88 -7.70 11.58 9.00
CA VAL A 88 -8.20 10.55 9.91
C VAL A 88 -8.87 9.43 9.11
N GLY A 89 -8.48 8.19 9.36
CA GLY A 89 -8.92 7.02 8.60
C GLY A 89 -7.72 6.23 8.09
N ASN A 90 -7.94 5.30 7.16
CA ASN A 90 -6.88 4.47 6.61
C ASN A 90 -6.59 4.80 5.14
N ALA A 91 -5.36 5.22 4.87
CA ALA A 91 -4.83 5.40 3.52
C ALA A 91 -4.18 4.09 3.04
N VAL A 92 -4.84 3.41 2.10
CA VAL A 92 -4.41 2.09 1.64
C VAL A 92 -3.62 2.19 0.35
N PHE A 93 -2.46 1.54 0.32
CA PHE A 93 -1.55 1.56 -0.83
C PHE A 93 -1.20 0.15 -1.27
N ALA A 94 -1.49 -0.16 -2.53
CA ALA A 94 -1.24 -1.44 -3.16
C ALA A 94 -0.09 -1.34 -4.16
N ALA A 95 0.81 -2.33 -4.16
CA ALA A 95 1.79 -2.51 -5.22
C ALA A 95 2.15 -3.99 -5.37
N HIS A 96 2.77 -4.33 -6.50
CA HIS A 96 3.26 -5.68 -6.73
C HIS A 96 4.43 -6.03 -5.78
N SER A 97 4.34 -7.20 -5.12
CA SER A 97 5.48 -7.83 -4.45
C SER A 97 6.32 -8.70 -5.39
N SER A 98 5.72 -9.12 -6.51
CA SER A 98 6.40 -9.74 -7.62
C SER A 98 5.45 -9.75 -8.80
N ASN A 99 5.95 -9.58 -10.02
CA ASN A 99 5.33 -10.28 -11.13
C ASN A 99 6.40 -10.67 -12.16
N ASP A 100 6.07 -11.75 -12.89
CA ASP A 100 6.83 -12.41 -13.93
C ASP A 100 7.91 -11.53 -14.58
N ALA A 101 9.14 -12.03 -14.68
CA ALA A 101 10.29 -11.28 -15.21
C ALA A 101 9.98 -10.61 -16.57
N PHE A 102 8.96 -11.09 -17.28
CA PHE A 102 8.49 -10.66 -18.59
C PHE A 102 7.33 -9.64 -18.61
N ALA A 103 6.67 -9.32 -17.50
CA ALA A 103 5.60 -8.30 -17.49
C ALA A 103 6.16 -6.87 -17.71
N ALA A 104 5.44 -5.98 -18.39
CA ALA A 104 5.92 -4.61 -18.65
C ALA A 104 5.79 -3.70 -17.40
N GLY A 105 6.72 -2.73 -17.25
CA GLY A 105 6.68 -1.66 -16.25
C GLY A 105 7.90 -1.58 -15.32
N ASP A 106 8.23 -0.39 -14.83
CA ASP A 106 9.44 -0.13 -14.03
C ASP A 106 9.25 -0.41 -12.51
N TYR A 107 8.02 -0.64 -12.07
CA TYR A 107 7.62 -0.68 -10.65
C TYR A 107 7.19 -2.08 -10.17
N LYS A 108 7.75 -3.13 -10.75
CA LYS A 108 7.29 -4.54 -10.58
C LYS A 108 7.63 -5.18 -9.24
N PHE A 109 8.58 -4.61 -8.51
CA PHE A 109 9.13 -5.18 -7.26
C PHE A 109 9.06 -4.23 -6.08
N VAL A 110 8.24 -3.17 -6.17
CA VAL A 110 8.20 -2.10 -5.15
C VAL A 110 7.93 -2.68 -3.76
N PHE A 111 7.04 -3.66 -3.62
CA PHE A 111 6.73 -4.29 -2.33
C PHE A 111 7.30 -5.70 -2.17
N ALA A 112 8.30 -6.07 -2.97
CA ALA A 112 8.94 -7.40 -2.92
C ALA A 112 9.61 -7.71 -1.58
N GLN A 113 9.88 -6.69 -0.77
CA GLN A 113 10.56 -6.83 0.50
C GLN A 113 9.69 -6.44 1.69
N ASN A 114 8.37 -6.28 1.51
CA ASN A 114 7.47 -5.88 2.61
C ASN A 114 7.51 -6.85 3.80
N GLU A 115 7.79 -8.15 3.59
CA GLU A 115 7.97 -9.13 4.69
C GLU A 115 9.16 -8.79 5.63
N LYS A 116 10.10 -7.93 5.21
CA LYS A 116 11.22 -7.46 6.05
C LYS A 116 10.85 -6.32 6.98
N LEU A 117 9.67 -5.72 6.78
CA LEU A 117 9.18 -4.62 7.61
C LEU A 117 8.66 -5.14 8.94
N VAL A 118 9.00 -4.44 10.01
CA VAL A 118 8.63 -4.75 11.39
C VAL A 118 8.16 -3.49 12.11
N LYS A 119 7.51 -3.69 13.26
CA LYS A 119 7.10 -2.59 14.14
C LYS A 119 8.27 -1.65 14.44
N GLY A 120 8.04 -0.35 14.25
CA GLY A 120 9.01 0.71 14.48
C GLY A 120 9.72 1.22 13.22
N ASP A 121 9.68 0.49 12.10
CA ASP A 121 10.23 1.01 10.84
C ASP A 121 9.41 2.20 10.31
N ILE A 122 10.04 3.01 9.47
CA ILE A 122 9.49 4.28 8.99
C ILE A 122 9.08 4.20 7.52
N ILE A 123 7.94 4.82 7.22
CA ILE A 123 7.43 5.07 5.87
C ILE A 123 7.26 6.58 5.73
N TYR A 124 7.83 7.18 4.69
CA TYR A 124 7.59 8.57 4.33
C TYR A 124 6.65 8.65 3.14
N MET A 125 5.70 9.57 3.20
CA MET A 125 4.76 9.90 2.13
C MET A 125 4.90 11.37 1.77
N ASN A 126 5.31 11.64 0.54
CA ASN A 126 5.21 12.98 -0.03
C ASN A 126 3.82 13.11 -0.67
N TYR A 127 3.04 14.09 -0.23
CA TYR A 127 1.68 14.34 -0.72
C TYR A 127 1.36 15.83 -0.60
N ASN A 128 0.88 16.46 -1.69
CA ASN A 128 0.60 17.90 -1.77
C ASN A 128 1.77 18.77 -1.26
N SER A 129 2.98 18.49 -1.75
CA SER A 129 4.23 19.17 -1.38
C SER A 129 4.58 19.10 0.12
N LYS A 130 3.97 18.18 0.86
CA LYS A 130 4.22 17.95 2.29
C LYS A 130 4.69 16.53 2.54
N ARG A 131 5.66 16.37 3.44
CA ARG A 131 6.06 15.06 3.93
C ARG A 131 5.23 14.65 5.15
N TYR A 132 4.70 13.44 5.09
CA TYR A 132 4.07 12.73 6.19
C TYR A 132 4.93 11.53 6.56
N THR A 133 5.18 11.34 7.84
CA THR A 133 5.96 10.23 8.38
C THR A 133 5.03 9.30 9.13
N TYR A 134 5.09 8.02 8.78
CA TYR A 134 4.36 6.95 9.43
C TYR A 134 5.33 5.97 10.06
N LYS A 135 4.94 5.41 11.20
CA LYS A 135 5.70 4.37 11.90
C LYS A 135 4.88 3.09 11.94
N ILE A 136 5.50 1.99 11.52
CA ILE A 136 4.84 0.69 11.46
C ILE A 136 4.45 0.24 12.86
N THR A 137 3.20 -0.20 13.01
CA THR A 137 2.62 -0.66 14.28
C THR A 137 2.46 -2.18 14.31
N SER A 138 2.06 -2.79 13.20
CA SER A 138 1.84 -4.24 13.09
C SER A 138 1.83 -4.72 11.63
N THR A 139 1.86 -6.05 11.46
CA THR A 139 1.63 -6.72 10.19
C THR A 139 0.59 -7.83 10.36
N GLU A 140 -0.14 -8.17 9.30
CA GLU A 140 -1.11 -9.26 9.29
C GLU A 140 -1.10 -9.96 7.93
N VAL A 141 -1.22 -11.30 7.92
CA VAL A 141 -1.40 -12.07 6.70
C VAL A 141 -2.87 -12.49 6.61
N VAL A 142 -3.53 -12.12 5.53
CA VAL A 142 -4.98 -12.31 5.33
C VAL A 142 -5.25 -13.00 4.00
N MET A 143 -6.44 -13.57 3.86
CA MET A 143 -6.95 -14.07 2.59
C MET A 143 -7.29 -12.90 1.65
N PRO A 144 -7.18 -13.07 0.33
CA PRO A 144 -7.49 -12.01 -0.63
C PRO A 144 -8.92 -11.46 -0.54
N ASN A 145 -9.86 -12.24 0.00
CA ASN A 145 -11.26 -11.85 0.18
C ASN A 145 -11.55 -11.06 1.46
N GLU A 146 -10.57 -10.89 2.36
CA GLU A 146 -10.74 -10.19 3.63
C GLU A 146 -10.56 -8.66 3.47
N VAL A 147 -11.31 -8.04 2.55
CA VAL A 147 -11.24 -6.60 2.26
C VAL A 147 -11.56 -5.74 3.49
N SER A 148 -12.40 -6.21 4.40
CA SER A 148 -12.76 -5.48 5.62
C SER A 148 -11.58 -5.22 6.55
N LYS A 149 -10.47 -5.96 6.39
CA LYS A 149 -9.25 -5.78 7.21
C LYS A 149 -8.56 -4.44 7.00
N VAL A 150 -8.84 -3.73 5.90
CA VAL A 150 -8.34 -2.37 5.68
C VAL A 150 -9.34 -1.27 6.06
N GLN A 151 -10.58 -1.61 6.40
CA GLN A 151 -11.62 -0.66 6.82
C GLN A 151 -11.53 -0.44 8.34
N LEU A 152 -10.53 0.36 8.75
CA LEU A 152 -10.23 0.56 10.16
C LEU A 152 -11.20 1.55 10.81
N ASN A 153 -11.84 1.14 11.91
CA ASN A 153 -12.58 2.06 12.78
C ASN A 153 -11.58 2.80 13.69
N THR A 154 -11.05 3.93 13.20
CA THR A 154 -9.97 4.68 13.86
C THR A 154 -10.25 6.17 13.86
N ASN A 155 -9.79 6.86 14.90
CA ASN A 155 -9.74 8.32 14.98
C ASN A 155 -8.35 8.88 14.65
N LYS A 156 -7.45 8.04 14.12
CA LYS A 156 -6.08 8.40 13.79
C LYS A 156 -5.82 8.35 12.28
N PRO A 157 -4.86 9.14 11.77
CA PRO A 157 -4.32 8.95 10.41
C PRO A 157 -3.48 7.67 10.31
N MET A 158 -4.05 6.66 9.67
CA MET A 158 -3.44 5.35 9.44
C MET A 158 -3.03 5.17 7.98
N LEU A 159 -2.01 4.35 7.77
CA LEU A 159 -1.56 3.91 6.46
C LEU A 159 -1.46 2.39 6.44
N THR A 160 -1.93 1.75 5.37
CA THR A 160 -1.78 0.31 5.17
C THR A 160 -1.13 0.00 3.83
N LEU A 161 -0.02 -0.74 3.83
CA LEU A 161 0.53 -1.33 2.62
C LEU A 161 -0.12 -2.69 2.36
N VAL A 162 -0.46 -2.97 1.10
CA VAL A 162 -1.05 -4.23 0.66
C VAL A 162 -0.17 -4.84 -0.43
N SER A 163 0.21 -6.10 -0.24
CA SER A 163 1.05 -6.85 -1.18
C SER A 163 0.76 -8.35 -1.13
N CYS A 164 1.14 -9.12 -2.15
CA CYS A 164 0.97 -10.58 -2.11
C CYS A 164 2.04 -11.26 -1.25
N VAL A 165 1.67 -12.36 -0.60
CA VAL A 165 2.56 -13.22 0.17
C VAL A 165 2.11 -14.68 0.05
N PRO A 166 3.03 -15.66 -0.01
CA PRO A 166 4.48 -15.54 -0.22
C PRO A 166 4.85 -14.85 -1.54
N LEU A 167 6.07 -14.32 -1.64
CA LEU A 167 6.59 -13.75 -2.88
C LEU A 167 6.46 -14.72 -4.06
N GLY A 168 6.07 -14.20 -5.22
CA GLY A 168 5.83 -15.00 -6.42
C GLY A 168 4.45 -15.68 -6.47
N THR A 169 3.61 -15.48 -5.45
CA THR A 169 2.28 -16.11 -5.36
C THR A 169 1.17 -15.08 -5.25
N ALA A 170 -0.06 -15.54 -5.50
CA ALA A 170 -1.30 -14.79 -5.36
C ALA A 170 -2.12 -15.25 -4.13
N GLU A 171 -1.58 -16.16 -3.32
CA GLU A 171 -2.35 -16.95 -2.34
C GLU A 171 -2.93 -16.11 -1.20
N LYS A 172 -2.11 -15.22 -0.63
CA LYS A 172 -2.49 -14.39 0.52
C LYS A 172 -2.06 -12.95 0.31
N ARG A 173 -2.47 -12.09 1.23
CA ARG A 173 -2.05 -10.69 1.30
C ARG A 173 -1.30 -10.43 2.59
N LEU A 174 -0.18 -9.72 2.48
CA LEU A 174 0.48 -9.09 3.61
C LEU A 174 -0.04 -7.66 3.74
N LEU A 175 -0.62 -7.37 4.90
CA LEU A 175 -0.99 -6.04 5.35
C LEU A 175 0.10 -5.52 6.29
N VAL A 176 0.56 -4.30 6.05
CA VAL A 176 1.51 -3.61 6.93
C VAL A 176 0.85 -2.33 7.40
N PHE A 177 0.55 -2.25 8.69
CA PHE A 177 -0.16 -1.11 9.29
C PHE A 177 0.84 -0.13 9.88
N ALA A 178 0.60 1.16 9.68
CA ALA A 178 1.41 2.24 10.21
C ALA A 178 0.54 3.42 10.67
N GLU A 179 0.98 4.09 11.72
CA GLU A 179 0.33 5.29 12.28
C GLU A 179 1.19 6.52 11.97
N GLN A 180 0.56 7.64 11.59
CA GLN A 180 1.27 8.89 11.37
C GLN A 180 1.92 9.36 12.67
N ILE A 181 3.18 9.76 12.59
CA ILE A 181 3.93 10.38 13.69
C ILE A 181 4.32 11.83 13.38
N ASN A 182 4.35 12.21 12.10
CA ASN A 182 4.56 13.58 11.68
C ASN A 182 3.79 13.87 10.37
N PRO A 183 3.25 15.07 10.14
CA PRO A 183 2.96 16.15 11.11
C PRO A 183 2.13 15.64 12.29
N ASP A 184 1.98 16.46 13.35
CA ASP A 184 1.21 16.09 14.55
C ASP A 184 -0.13 15.42 14.19
N PRO A 185 -0.32 14.13 14.51
CA PRO A 185 -1.50 13.36 14.11
C PRO A 185 -2.80 13.91 14.71
N ASN A 186 -2.74 14.69 15.79
CA ASN A 186 -3.93 15.32 16.38
C ASN A 186 -4.48 16.48 15.53
N LYS A 187 -3.71 16.95 14.54
CA LYS A 187 -4.11 17.98 13.58
C LYS A 187 -4.56 17.40 12.24
N ALA A 188 -4.73 16.08 12.16
CA ALA A 188 -5.21 15.41 10.96
C ALA A 188 -6.63 15.88 10.60
N THR A 189 -6.90 16.06 9.31
CA THR A 189 -8.22 16.48 8.84
C THR A 189 -9.18 15.29 8.79
N SER A 190 -10.47 15.52 9.01
CA SER A 190 -11.47 14.47 8.83
C SER A 190 -11.55 14.04 7.37
N THR A 191 -11.68 12.74 7.11
CA THR A 191 -12.00 12.23 5.77
C THR A 191 -13.42 12.65 5.42
N SER A 192 -13.58 13.60 4.50
CA SER A 192 -14.89 14.01 3.99
C SER A 192 -15.38 13.00 2.95
N GLU A 193 -16.21 12.06 3.35
CA GLU A 193 -16.92 11.18 2.41
C GLU A 193 -18.06 11.96 1.73
N SER A 194 -17.78 12.52 0.55
CA SER A 194 -18.82 13.10 -0.31
C SER A 194 -19.57 12.00 -1.09
N GLY A 195 -20.79 11.66 -0.64
CA GLY A 195 -21.92 11.29 -1.51
C GLY A 195 -22.27 9.80 -1.68
N SER A 196 -23.23 9.30 -0.88
CA SER A 196 -24.52 8.73 -1.31
C SER A 196 -25.09 7.77 -0.25
N SER A 197 -25.88 8.32 0.66
CA SER A 197 -26.87 7.57 1.40
C SER A 197 -28.03 7.20 0.47
N GLN A 198 -28.10 5.95 0.02
CA GLN A 198 -29.35 5.33 -0.41
C GLN A 198 -29.59 4.06 0.40
N GLN A 199 -30.58 4.16 1.29
CA GLN A 199 -31.30 3.01 1.84
C GLN A 199 -32.00 2.27 0.70
N GLN A 200 -31.79 0.95 0.62
CA GLN A 200 -32.78 0.07 0.00
C GLN A 200 -32.73 -1.32 0.64
N GLY A 201 -33.80 -1.65 1.37
CA GLY A 201 -34.11 -3.02 1.71
C GLY A 201 -34.80 -3.71 0.52
N ASN A 202 -34.47 -4.98 0.27
CA ASN A 202 -35.41 -6.10 0.29
C ASN A 202 -34.77 -7.41 -0.21
N ASN A 203 -35.20 -8.50 0.44
CA ASN A 203 -34.88 -9.92 0.27
C ASN A 203 -34.90 -10.47 -1.17
N SER A 204 -33.97 -11.38 -1.51
CA SER A 204 -34.23 -12.84 -1.71
C SER A 204 -33.19 -13.57 -2.59
N ALA A 205 -32.69 -14.69 -2.06
CA ALA A 205 -32.43 -16.00 -2.69
C ALA A 205 -31.14 -16.33 -3.50
N ILE A 206 -30.71 -17.58 -3.24
CA ILE A 206 -29.78 -18.52 -3.90
C ILE A 206 -28.29 -18.43 -3.51
N PRO A 207 -27.69 -19.50 -2.89
CA PRO A 207 -26.26 -19.56 -2.66
C PRO A 207 -25.54 -19.96 -3.95
N GLY A 208 -25.27 -18.98 -4.80
CA GLY A 208 -24.16 -19.06 -5.74
C GLY A 208 -22.84 -18.98 -4.98
N LYS A 209 -21.77 -19.57 -5.53
CA LYS A 209 -20.41 -19.31 -5.01
C LYS A 209 -20.21 -17.79 -4.94
N PRO A 210 -19.70 -17.23 -3.84
CA PRO A 210 -19.52 -15.80 -3.73
C PRO A 210 -18.63 -15.31 -4.88
N GLU A 211 -19.03 -14.22 -5.53
CA GLU A 211 -18.15 -13.59 -6.52
C GLU A 211 -16.84 -13.18 -5.85
N PRO A 212 -15.69 -13.37 -6.54
CA PRO A 212 -14.41 -13.01 -5.98
C PRO A 212 -14.35 -11.52 -5.67
N THR A 213 -13.80 -11.18 -4.51
CA THR A 213 -13.74 -9.78 -4.07
C THR A 213 -12.80 -8.94 -4.94
N ILE A 214 -12.84 -7.62 -4.80
CA ILE A 214 -11.95 -6.72 -5.53
C ILE A 214 -10.46 -7.02 -5.28
N LEU A 215 -10.05 -7.24 -4.02
CA LEU A 215 -8.66 -7.59 -3.69
C LEU A 215 -8.27 -8.99 -4.17
N GLU A 216 -9.24 -9.90 -4.21
CA GLU A 216 -9.05 -11.23 -4.80
C GLU A 216 -8.80 -11.11 -6.30
N ARG A 217 -9.62 -10.34 -7.03
CA ARG A 217 -9.42 -10.12 -8.48
C ARG A 217 -8.17 -9.31 -8.79
N LEU A 218 -7.80 -8.36 -7.92
CA LEU A 218 -6.64 -7.49 -8.12
C LEU A 218 -5.30 -8.24 -8.09
N PHE A 219 -5.20 -9.31 -7.29
CA PHE A 219 -3.97 -10.10 -7.23
C PHE A 219 -4.17 -11.61 -7.21
N GLY A 220 -5.27 -12.11 -7.76
CA GLY A 220 -5.64 -13.53 -7.83
C GLY A 220 -5.59 -14.12 -9.23
N GLY A 221 -4.97 -13.41 -10.18
CA GLY A 221 -4.80 -13.83 -11.57
C GLY A 221 -3.46 -14.50 -11.80
#